data_AF-A0A411ZZW0-F1
#
_entry.id   AF-A0A411ZZW0-F1
#
_cell.length_a   1.000
_cell.length_b   1.000
_cell.length_c   1.000
_cell.angle_alpha   90.00
_cell.angle_beta   90.00
_cell.angle_gamma   90.00
#
_symmetry.space_group_name_H-M   'P 1'
#
loop_
_entity.id
_entity.type
_entity.pdbx_description
1 polymer ?
#
loop_
_entity_poly.entity_id
_entity_poly.type
_entity_poly.pdbx_seq_one_letter_code
_entity_poly.pdbx_strand_id
1 'polypeptide(L)' 'MTIYSLHKLSELDIKKIKDIFKQSKCPQESLKFTFKNFTKLTTNNVIIFDNVNVNNPNVYITKI' A
#
# COMPACT_ATOMS: atom_id res chain seq x y z
N MET A 1 5.32 -0.31 8.63
CA MET A 1 4.02 -0.36 7.92
C MET A 1 4.00 -1.59 7.02
N THR A 2 2.85 -2.25 6.85
CA THR A 2 2.75 -3.51 6.09
C THR A 2 1.91 -3.31 4.84
N ILE A 3 2.39 -3.80 3.71
CA ILE A 3 1.72 -3.69 2.41
C ILE A 3 1.41 -5.09 1.90
N TYR A 4 0.17 -5.31 1.47
CA TYR A 4 -0.29 -6.54 0.82
C TYR A 4 -0.69 -6.23 -0.63
N SER A 5 -0.21 -7.03 -1.58
CA SER A 5 -0.48 -6.87 -3.02
C SER A 5 -0.41 -8.21 -3.77
N LEU A 6 -1.01 -8.30 -4.96
CA LEU A 6 -0.88 -9.48 -5.84
C LEU A 6 0.49 -9.54 -6.51
N HIS A 7 1.12 -8.38 -6.69
CA HIS A 7 2.41 -8.24 -7.35
C HIS A 7 3.44 -7.60 -6.42
N LYS A 8 4.71 -7.99 -6.55
CA LYS A 8 5.79 -7.37 -5.81
C LYS A 8 5.87 -5.88 -6.19
N LEU A 9 5.85 -5.00 -5.20
CA LEU A 9 6.04 -3.57 -5.41
C LEU A 9 7.48 -3.28 -5.85
N SER A 10 7.64 -2.35 -6.78
CA SER A 10 8.96 -1.85 -7.16
C SER A 10 9.54 -0.96 -6.06
N GLU A 11 10.86 -0.78 -6.04
CA GLU A 11 11.52 0.14 -5.10
C GLU A 11 11.00 1.59 -5.26
N LEU A 12 10.65 1.97 -6.49
CA LEU A 12 10.10 3.29 -6.80
C LEU A 12 8.70 3.47 -6.20
N ASP A 13 7.85 2.44 -6.25
CA ASP A 13 6.53 2.48 -5.61
C ASP A 13 6.67 2.54 -4.09
N ILE A 14 7.56 1.73 -3.51
CA ILE A 14 7.86 1.76 -2.08
C ILE A 14 8.32 3.18 -1.65
N LYS A 15 9.19 3.81 -2.43
CA LYS A 15 9.66 5.18 -2.17
C LYS A 15 8.50 6.18 -2.21
N LYS A 16 7.64 6.12 -3.24
CA LYS A 16 6.46 6.98 -3.35
C LYS A 16 5.50 6.81 -2.17
N ILE A 17 5.26 5.58 -1.73
CA ILE A 17 4.42 5.32 -0.55
C ILE A 17 5.03 5.98 0.69
N LYS A 18 6.34 5.81 0.92
CA LYS A 18 7.03 6.47 2.04
C LYS A 18 6.92 8.00 1.96
N ASP A 19 7.09 8.58 0.78
CA ASP A 19 6.96 10.03 0.58
C ASP A 19 5.54 10.53 0.84
N ILE A 20 4.50 9.79 0.43
CA ILE A 20 3.10 10.12 0.73
C ILE A 20 2.87 10.16 2.23
N PHE A 21 3.34 9.17 2.99
CA PHE A 21 3.17 9.18 4.45
C PHE A 21 3.99 10.26 5.16
N LYS A 22 5.11 10.68 4.57
CA LYS A 22 5.93 11.76 5.13
C LYS A 22 5.33 13.14 4.86
N GLN A 23 4.70 13.34 3.70
CA GLN A 23 4.33 14.66 3.20
C GLN A 23 2.81 14.93 3.24
N SER A 24 1.98 13.90 3.14
CA SER A 24 0.53 14.06 3.06
C SER A 24 -0.12 14.08 4.45
N LYS A 25 -1.05 15.03 4.64
CA LYS A 25 -1.94 15.05 5.81
C LYS A 25 -3.07 14.00 5.70
N CYS A 26 -3.37 13.52 4.50
CA CYS A 26 -4.39 12.51 4.22
C CYS A 26 -3.80 11.37 3.35
N PRO A 27 -3.04 10.43 3.95
CA PRO A 27 -2.34 9.40 3.19
C PRO A 27 -3.25 8.47 2.39
N GLN A 28 -4.46 8.16 2.89
CA GLN A 28 -5.39 7.27 2.20
C GLN A 28 -5.83 7.82 0.84
N GLU A 29 -6.20 9.09 0.78
CA GLU A 29 -6.63 9.80 -0.42
C GLU A 29 -5.46 9.95 -1.37
N SER A 30 -4.28 10.35 -0.87
CA SER A 30 -3.08 10.43 -1.69
C SER A 30 -2.69 9.09 -2.31
N LEU A 31 -2.80 7.98 -1.58
CA LEU A 31 -2.57 6.63 -2.12
C LEU A 31 -3.60 6.27 -3.19
N LYS A 32 -4.89 6.55 -2.95
CA LYS A 32 -5.98 6.32 -3.90
C LYS A 32 -5.79 7.10 -5.21
N PHE A 33 -5.30 8.33 -5.14
CA PHE A 33 -5.00 9.13 -6.33
C PHE A 33 -3.71 8.70 -7.04
N THR A 34 -2.72 8.22 -6.30
CA THR A 34 -1.41 7.86 -6.86
C THR A 34 -1.40 6.48 -7.51
N PHE A 35 -2.10 5.51 -6.92
CA PHE A 35 -2.03 4.11 -7.31
C PHE A 35 -3.40 3.58 -7.70
N LYS A 36 -3.56 3.18 -8.97
CA LYS A 36 -4.83 2.66 -9.51
C LYS A 36 -5.31 1.40 -8.82
N ASN A 37 -4.39 0.56 -8.35
CA ASN A 37 -4.69 -0.68 -7.67
C ASN A 37 -4.80 -0.53 -6.15
N PHE A 38 -4.72 0.69 -5.60
CA PHE A 38 -4.93 0.91 -4.18
C PHE A 38 -6.37 0.52 -3.80
N THR A 39 -6.50 -0.29 -2.77
CA THR A 39 -7.81 -0.72 -2.25
C THR A 39 -8.16 0.05 -1.01
N LYS A 40 -7.33 -0.03 0.04
CA LYS A 40 -7.56 0.66 1.30
C LYS A 40 -6.31 0.76 2.16
N LEU A 41 -6.33 1.75 3.05
CA LEU A 41 -5.44 1.89 4.20
C LEU A 41 -6.27 1.56 5.44
N THR A 42 -5.79 0.66 6.29
CA THR A 42 -6.46 0.35 7.56
C THR A 42 -5.95 1.23 8.70
N THR A 43 -6.69 1.27 9.80
CA THR A 43 -6.32 1.97 11.03
C THR A 43 -5.01 1.46 11.65
N ASN A 44 -4.60 0.24 11.34
CA ASN A 44 -3.36 -0.38 11.83
C ASN A 44 -2.16 -0.14 10.90
N ASN A 45 -2.22 0.89 10.04
CA ASN A 45 -1.19 1.18 9.04
C ASN A 45 -0.89 -0.03 8.15
N VAL A 46 -1.94 -0.73 7.71
CA VAL A 46 -1.84 -1.77 6.68
C VAL A 46 -2.37 -1.22 5.38
N ILE A 47 -1.57 -1.28 4.33
CA ILE A 47 -1.95 -0.90 2.97
C ILE A 47 -2.31 -2.16 2.20
N ILE A 48 -3.45 -2.12 1.52
CA ILE A 48 -3.93 -3.22 0.69
C ILE A 48 -4.07 -2.70 -0.75
N PHE A 49 -3.41 -3.39 -1.67
CA PHE A 49 -3.53 -3.22 -3.10
C PHE A 49 -4.25 -4.43 -3.73
N ASP A 50 -4.71 -4.28 -4.96
CA ASP A 50 -5.26 -5.34 -5.82
C ASP A 50 -6.45 -6.10 -5.19
N ASN A 51 -7.16 -5.48 -4.24
CA ASN A 51 -8.25 -6.05 -3.44
C ASN A 51 -7.92 -7.43 -2.84
N VAL A 52 -6.66 -7.64 -2.43
CA VAL A 52 -6.24 -8.93 -1.91
C VAL A 52 -6.84 -9.24 -0.55
N ASN A 53 -7.11 -10.53 -0.33
CA ASN A 53 -7.39 -11.04 1.00
C ASN A 53 -6.06 -11.21 1.76
N VAL A 54 -5.91 -10.53 2.89
CA VAL A 54 -4.70 -10.57 3.73
C VAL A 54 -4.37 -11.96 4.29
N ASN A 55 -5.35 -12.88 4.30
CA ASN A 55 -5.18 -14.27 4.72
C ASN A 55 -4.79 -15.22 3.57
N ASN A 56 -4.70 -14.72 2.33
CA ASN A 56 -4.33 -15.54 1.18
C ASN A 56 -2.80 -15.76 1.17
N PRO A 57 -2.30 -17.01 1.15
CA PRO A 57 -0.86 -17.29 1.13
C PRO A 57 -0.12 -16.82 -0.13
N ASN A 58 -0.85 -16.52 -1.22
CA ASN A 58 -0.28 -16.13 -2.52
C ASN A 58 -0.13 -14.61 -2.71
N VAL A 59 -0.07 -13.84 -1.61
CA VAL A 59 0.10 -12.37 -1.66
C VAL A 59 1.54 -11.98 -1.34
N TYR A 60 2.02 -10.94 -2.00
CA TYR A 60 3.30 -10.33 -1.65
C TYR A 60 3.11 -9.45 -0.42
N ILE A 61 3.98 -9.66 0.56
CA ILE A 61 4.02 -8.87 1.79
C ILE A 61 5.27 -8.02 1.78
N THR A 62 5.10 -6.70 1.73
CA THR A 62 6.22 -5.75 1.80
C THR A 62 6.16 -4.99 3.11
N LYS A 63 7.27 -4.99 3.87
CA LYS A 63 7.41 -4.20 5.10
C LYS A 63 8.25 -2.97 4.82
N ILE A 64 7.75 -1.79 5.20
CA ILE A 64 8.39 -0.49 4.96
C ILE A 64 8.43 0.40 6.20
#